data_AF-A0A359B129-F1
#
_entry.id   AF-A0A359B129-F1
#
_cell.length_a   1.000
_cell.length_b   1.000
_cell.length_c   1.000
_cell.angle_alpha   90.00
_cell.angle_beta   90.00
_cell.angle_gamma   90.00
#
_symmetry.space_group_name_H-M   'P 1'
#
loop_
_entity.id
_entity.type
_entity.pdbx_description
1 polymer ?
#
loop_
_entity_poly.entity_id
_entity_poly.type
_entity_poly.pdbx_seq_one_letter_code
_entity_poly.pdbx_strand_id
1 'polypeptide(L)'
;MRKIFILILLALSSIGYAQTIKDVFSTVPASILPGLAESTKTMLLVDTGKTTVPYALGEIEKIYASDDYLLLRTSKAGSTQIKLLDYDNDSTVVCVIKTVCAKMCDSYISFYDINWQELPSERFLPTLSGNFFFDSSKKTAENYKYAVSLP
;
A
#
# COMPACT_ATOMS: atom_id res chain seq x y z
N MET A 1 -2.53 0.98 -49.00
CA MET A 1 -1.67 1.81 -48.15
C MET A 1 -2.41 2.42 -46.95
N ARG A 2 -3.57 3.10 -47.11
CA ARG A 2 -4.34 3.70 -45.99
C ARG A 2 -4.79 2.70 -44.90
N LYS A 3 -5.18 1.48 -45.29
CA LYS A 3 -5.62 0.43 -44.34
C LYS A 3 -4.48 -0.16 -43.50
N ILE A 4 -3.27 -0.23 -44.06
CA ILE A 4 -2.05 -0.68 -43.37
C ILE A 4 -1.65 0.36 -42.32
N PHE A 5 -1.69 1.64 -42.69
CA PHE A 5 -1.39 2.74 -41.77
C PHE A 5 -2.32 2.79 -40.55
N ILE A 6 -3.62 2.52 -40.74
CA ILE A 6 -4.60 2.41 -39.65
C ILE A 6 -4.30 1.21 -38.74
N LEU A 7 -3.90 0.07 -39.30
CA LEU A 7 -3.55 -1.13 -38.53
C LEU A 7 -2.30 -0.91 -37.66
N ILE A 8 -1.29 -0.20 -38.20
CA ILE A 8 -0.09 0.20 -37.45
C ILE A 8 -0.43 1.19 -36.33
N LEU A 9 -1.30 2.18 -36.58
CA LEU A 9 -1.74 3.11 -35.52
C LEU A 9 -2.50 2.39 -34.39
N LEU A 10 -3.33 1.40 -34.73
CA LEU A 10 -4.10 0.61 -33.76
C LEU A 10 -3.20 -0.34 -32.94
N ALA A 11 -2.11 -0.84 -33.55
CA ALA A 11 -1.13 -1.69 -32.88
C ALA A 11 -0.20 -0.90 -31.93
N LEU A 12 0.02 0.40 -32.18
CA LEU A 12 0.79 1.27 -31.29
C LEU A 12 0.00 1.71 -30.04
N SER A 13 -1.34 1.72 -30.10
CA SER A 13 -2.17 2.12 -28.94
C SER A 13 -2.27 1.07 -27.83
N SER A 14 -1.77 -0.15 -28.05
CA SER A 14 -1.82 -1.26 -27.08
C SER A 14 -0.57 -1.43 -26.21
N ILE A 15 0.32 -0.44 -26.16
CA ILE A 15 1.39 -0.43 -25.14
C ILE A 15 0.75 0.01 -23.82
N GLY A 16 0.24 -0.96 -23.06
CA GLY A 16 -0.16 -0.73 -21.67
C GLY A 16 1.10 -0.40 -20.87
N TYR A 17 1.21 0.82 -20.37
CA TYR A 17 2.25 1.17 -19.40
C TYR A 17 1.86 0.59 -18.04
N ALA A 18 2.77 -0.14 -17.41
CA ALA A 18 2.61 -0.55 -16.03
C ALA A 18 2.49 0.70 -15.14
N GLN A 19 1.51 0.71 -14.23
CA GLN A 19 1.32 1.83 -13.31
C GLN A 19 2.48 1.87 -12.32
N THR A 20 3.08 3.06 -12.13
CA THR A 20 4.11 3.25 -11.11
C THR A 20 3.51 3.82 -9.82
N ILE A 21 4.23 3.69 -8.71
CA ILE A 21 3.88 4.34 -7.44
C ILE A 21 3.73 5.84 -7.60
N LYS A 22 4.52 6.47 -8.46
CA LYS A 22 4.41 7.89 -8.71
C LYS A 22 3.03 8.24 -9.29
N ASP A 23 2.56 7.45 -10.26
CA ASP A 23 1.27 7.64 -10.91
C ASP A 23 0.13 7.43 -9.90
N VAL A 24 0.16 6.32 -9.17
CA VAL A 24 -0.86 5.96 -8.18
C VAL A 24 -0.87 6.93 -7.00
N PHE A 25 0.29 7.32 -6.47
CA PHE A 25 0.37 8.22 -5.32
C PHE A 25 -0.10 9.65 -5.65
N SER A 26 0.05 10.10 -6.89
CA SER A 26 -0.45 11.41 -7.31
C SER A 26 -1.96 11.56 -7.08
N THR A 27 -2.72 10.47 -7.23
CA THR A 27 -4.18 10.45 -7.08
C THR A 27 -4.65 10.01 -5.69
N VAL A 28 -3.73 9.81 -4.72
CA VAL A 28 -4.09 9.31 -3.39
C VAL A 28 -5.15 10.20 -2.73
N PRO A 29 -6.28 9.63 -2.27
CA PRO A 29 -7.35 10.41 -1.68
C PRO A 29 -7.08 10.72 -0.20
N ALA A 30 -7.74 11.76 0.30
CA ALA A 30 -7.60 12.20 1.69
C ALA A 30 -8.10 11.17 2.72
N SER A 31 -8.93 10.20 2.32
CA SER A 31 -9.33 9.07 3.18
C SER A 31 -8.14 8.17 3.55
N ILE A 32 -7.13 8.08 2.67
CA ILE A 32 -5.93 7.27 2.89
C ILE A 32 -4.88 8.08 3.66
N LEU A 33 -4.60 9.31 3.22
CA LEU A 33 -3.64 10.23 3.84
C LEU A 33 -4.29 11.60 4.10
N PRO A 34 -4.93 11.80 5.26
CA PRO A 34 -5.73 12.99 5.53
C PRO A 34 -4.89 14.25 5.73
N GLY A 35 -5.25 15.33 5.05
CA GLY A 35 -4.52 16.60 5.13
C GLY A 35 -3.25 16.64 4.29
N LEU A 36 -3.09 15.71 3.35
CA LEU A 36 -2.02 15.75 2.36
C LEU A 36 -2.43 16.65 1.19
N ALA A 37 -1.85 17.85 1.12
CA ALA A 37 -2.09 18.78 0.03
C ALA A 37 -1.45 18.29 -1.29
N GLU A 38 -1.99 18.71 -2.43
CA GLU A 38 -1.46 18.38 -3.76
C GLU A 38 0.00 18.81 -3.96
N SER A 39 0.37 19.97 -3.41
CA SER A 39 1.76 20.44 -3.42
C SER A 39 2.67 19.50 -2.63
N THR A 40 2.23 19.02 -1.47
CA THR A 40 2.97 18.07 -0.63
C THR A 40 3.16 16.73 -1.34
N LYS A 41 2.13 16.20 -2.02
CA LYS A 41 2.25 14.98 -2.85
C LYS A 41 3.35 15.12 -3.88
N THR A 42 3.33 16.24 -4.61
CA THR A 42 4.33 16.53 -5.64
C THR A 42 5.73 16.61 -5.03
N MET A 43 5.92 17.33 -3.93
CA MET A 43 7.24 17.45 -3.27
C MET A 43 7.78 16.09 -2.80
N LEU A 44 6.91 15.21 -2.29
CA LEU A 44 7.31 13.86 -1.90
C LEU A 44 7.74 13.02 -3.12
N LEU A 45 7.20 13.28 -4.32
CA LEU A 45 7.52 12.51 -5.55
C LEU A 45 8.69 13.07 -6.39
N VAL A 46 9.13 14.32 -6.15
CA VAL A 46 10.12 15.00 -7.02
C VAL A 46 11.54 14.51 -6.80
N ASP A 47 11.90 14.14 -5.57
CA ASP A 47 13.26 13.72 -5.22
C ASP A 47 13.39 12.18 -5.24
N THR A 48 14.56 11.67 -5.60
CA THR A 48 14.92 10.25 -5.46
C THR A 48 15.36 9.89 -4.04
N GLY A 49 15.76 10.89 -3.24
CA GLY A 49 16.23 10.74 -1.86
C GLY A 49 15.14 10.84 -0.80
N LYS A 50 15.54 10.94 0.48
CA LYS A 50 14.63 11.20 1.59
C LYS A 50 14.15 12.65 1.56
N THR A 51 12.88 12.87 1.82
CA THR A 51 12.28 14.20 1.74
C THR A 51 11.29 14.40 2.89
N THR A 52 11.44 15.48 3.65
CA THR A 52 10.51 15.88 4.71
C THR A 52 9.74 17.11 4.28
N VAL A 53 8.42 17.10 4.44
CA VAL A 53 7.52 18.19 4.04
C VAL A 53 6.52 18.49 5.15
N PRO A 54 6.12 19.76 5.34
CA PRO A 54 5.03 20.11 6.25
C PRO A 54 3.73 19.36 5.93
N TYR A 55 3.04 18.91 6.96
CA TYR A 55 1.81 18.12 6.88
C TYR A 55 0.83 18.54 7.98
N ALA A 56 -0.47 18.33 7.77
CA ALA A 56 -1.48 18.74 8.75
C ALA A 56 -1.27 18.14 10.15
N LEU A 57 -0.62 16.97 10.24
CA LEU A 57 -0.32 16.27 11.49
C LEU A 57 1.14 16.48 11.97
N GLY A 58 1.83 17.50 11.45
CA GLY A 58 3.22 17.83 11.76
C GLY A 58 4.09 17.78 10.50
N GLU A 59 4.89 16.73 10.38
CA GLU A 59 5.76 16.50 9.23
C GLU A 59 5.49 15.12 8.66
N ILE A 60 5.54 15.03 7.33
CA ILE A 60 5.56 13.76 6.61
C ILE A 60 6.90 13.60 5.93
N GLU A 61 7.53 12.45 6.12
CA GLU A 61 8.83 12.12 5.54
C GLU A 61 8.70 10.94 4.59
N LYS A 62 9.13 11.10 3.34
CA LYS A 62 9.39 9.97 2.47
C LYS A 62 10.71 9.33 2.89
N ILE A 63 10.62 8.08 3.32
CA ILE A 63 11.77 7.28 3.77
C ILE A 63 12.40 6.54 2.58
N TYR A 64 11.56 6.00 1.71
CA TYR A 64 11.96 5.21 0.56
C TYR A 64 10.87 5.25 -0.52
N ALA A 65 11.28 5.23 -1.79
CA ALA A 65 10.40 5.04 -2.93
C ALA A 65 11.12 4.23 -4.03
N SER A 66 10.37 3.36 -4.69
CA SER A 66 10.70 2.65 -5.93
C SER A 66 9.49 2.72 -6.87
N ASP A 67 9.57 2.05 -8.01
CA ASP A 67 8.50 2.03 -9.01
C ASP A 67 7.22 1.36 -8.48
N ASP A 68 7.33 0.45 -7.51
CA ASP A 68 6.25 -0.39 -6.98
C ASP A 68 6.04 -0.25 -5.46
N TYR A 69 6.88 0.51 -4.76
CA TYR A 69 6.77 0.71 -3.32
C TYR A 69 7.04 2.16 -2.85
N LEU A 70 6.27 2.62 -1.88
CA LEU A 70 6.46 3.88 -1.16
C LEU A 70 6.39 3.65 0.34
N LEU A 71 7.36 4.16 1.09
CA LEU A 71 7.35 4.22 2.55
C LEU A 71 7.38 5.66 3.03
N LEU A 72 6.32 6.05 3.72
CA LEU A 72 6.17 7.34 4.38
C LEU A 72 6.20 7.15 5.89
N ARG A 73 6.92 8.03 6.58
CA ARG A 73 6.74 8.27 8.01
C ARG A 73 5.76 9.42 8.17
N THR A 74 4.59 9.13 8.70
CA THR A 74 3.47 10.09 8.81
C THR A 74 3.42 10.78 10.17
N SER A 75 4.11 10.23 11.17
CA SER A 75 4.36 10.85 12.47
C SER A 75 5.56 10.19 13.16
N LYS A 76 5.90 10.60 14.40
CA LYS A 76 6.94 9.93 15.20
C LYS A 76 6.66 8.45 15.46
N ALA A 77 5.38 8.07 15.53
CA ALA A 77 4.94 6.71 15.84
C ALA A 77 4.29 6.01 14.63
N GLY A 78 3.96 6.74 13.57
CA GLY A 78 3.17 6.25 12.44
C GLY A 78 3.96 6.16 11.14
N SER A 79 3.74 5.09 10.41
CA SER A 79 4.19 4.93 9.03
C SER A 79 3.07 4.43 8.13
N THR A 80 3.14 4.83 6.85
CA THR A 80 2.26 4.36 5.80
C THR A 80 3.11 3.81 4.67
N GLN A 81 2.85 2.58 4.28
CA GLN A 81 3.41 1.94 3.10
C GLN A 81 2.33 1.83 2.02
N ILE A 82 2.73 2.04 0.78
CA ILE A 82 1.90 1.77 -0.40
C ILE A 82 2.70 0.85 -1.31
N LYS A 83 2.11 -0.28 -1.68
CA LYS A 83 2.71 -1.31 -2.53
C LYS A 83 1.80 -1.57 -3.73
N LEU A 84 2.38 -1.61 -4.91
CA LEU A 84 1.72 -2.11 -6.11
C LEU A 84 2.00 -3.61 -6.20
N LEU A 85 0.94 -4.40 -6.22
CA LEU A 85 1.00 -5.85 -6.27
C LEU A 85 0.43 -6.31 -7.61
N ASP A 86 1.19 -7.12 -8.33
CA ASP A 86 0.69 -7.80 -9.52
C ASP A 86 -0.27 -8.90 -9.11
N TYR A 87 -1.51 -8.83 -9.58
CA TYR A 87 -2.58 -9.76 -9.25
C TYR A 87 -3.28 -10.24 -10.53
N ASP A 88 -3.33 -11.55 -10.74
CA ASP A 88 -3.98 -12.23 -11.86
C ASP A 88 -3.71 -11.60 -13.25
N ASN A 89 -2.57 -11.96 -13.84
CA ASN A 89 -2.13 -11.77 -15.24
C ASN A 89 -2.24 -10.39 -15.91
N ASP A 90 -2.92 -9.37 -15.36
CA ASP A 90 -2.99 -8.01 -15.91
C ASP A 90 -3.57 -6.95 -14.94
N SER A 91 -3.90 -7.29 -13.68
CA SER A 91 -4.45 -6.31 -12.73
C SER A 91 -3.45 -5.93 -11.64
N THR A 92 -3.25 -4.62 -11.46
CA THR A 92 -2.47 -4.09 -10.34
C THR A 92 -3.39 -3.79 -9.17
N VAL A 93 -3.04 -4.31 -7.99
CA VAL A 93 -3.72 -4.03 -6.73
C VAL A 93 -2.84 -3.09 -5.90
N VAL A 94 -3.44 -2.04 -5.35
CA VAL A 94 -2.78 -1.11 -4.44
C VAL A 94 -2.98 -1.60 -3.01
N CYS A 95 -1.91 -2.04 -2.36
CA CYS A 95 -1.91 -2.42 -0.95
C CYS A 95 -1.40 -1.27 -0.09
N VAL A 96 -2.19 -0.87 0.90
CA VAL A 96 -1.83 0.17 1.87
C VAL A 96 -1.67 -0.47 3.24
N ILE A 97 -0.48 -0.30 3.84
CA ILE A 97 -0.19 -0.77 5.19
C ILE A 97 0.06 0.44 6.08
N LYS A 98 -0.80 0.65 7.07
CA LYS A 98 -0.65 1.71 8.08
C LYS A 98 -0.17 1.06 9.37
N THR A 99 1.00 1.44 9.84
CA THR A 99 1.57 0.91 11.08
C THR A 99 1.67 2.01 12.12
N VAL A 100 1.22 1.72 13.33
CA VAL A 100 1.41 2.58 14.51
C VAL A 100 2.24 1.83 15.53
N CYS A 101 3.37 2.40 15.92
CA CYS A 101 4.30 1.88 16.92
C CYS A 101 4.36 2.82 18.11
N ALA A 102 3.78 2.39 19.23
CA ALA A 102 3.94 3.07 20.53
C ALA A 102 4.64 2.12 21.50
N LYS A 103 3.92 1.55 22.48
CA LYS A 103 4.45 0.47 23.34
C LYS A 103 4.55 -0.86 22.59
N MET A 104 3.64 -1.08 21.65
CA MET A 104 3.60 -2.18 20.71
C MET A 104 3.31 -1.61 19.32
N CYS A 105 3.65 -2.38 18.29
CA CYS A 105 3.34 -2.05 16.91
C CYS A 105 2.11 -2.82 16.48
N ASP A 106 1.17 -2.14 15.85
CA ASP A 106 0.03 -2.76 15.18
C ASP A 106 -0.10 -2.21 13.76
N SER A 107 -0.54 -3.04 12.83
CA SER A 107 -0.64 -2.69 11.42
C SER A 107 -2.03 -3.00 10.87
N TYR A 108 -2.59 -2.02 10.17
CA TYR A 108 -3.82 -2.16 9.41
C TYR A 108 -3.50 -2.24 7.92
N ILE A 109 -3.96 -3.31 7.26
CA ILE A 109 -3.72 -3.56 5.84
C ILE A 109 -5.06 -3.43 5.10
N SER A 110 -5.06 -2.67 4.01
CA SER A 110 -6.22 -2.47 3.14
C SER A 110 -5.79 -2.53 1.68
N PHE A 111 -6.71 -2.93 0.81
CA PHE A 111 -6.46 -3.15 -0.62
C PHE A 111 -7.39 -2.29 -1.46
N TYR A 112 -6.88 -1.79 -2.57
CA TYR A 112 -7.62 -0.93 -3.48
C TYR A 112 -7.28 -1.30 -4.93
N ASP A 113 -8.17 -0.95 -5.86
CA ASP A 113 -7.77 -0.83 -7.26
C ASP A 113 -6.94 0.44 -7.50
N ILE A 114 -6.44 0.61 -8.73
CA ILE A 114 -5.67 1.81 -9.12
C ILE A 114 -6.49 3.12 -9.07
N ASN A 115 -7.82 3.03 -8.96
CA ASN A 115 -8.74 4.16 -8.83
C ASN A 115 -9.14 4.42 -7.37
N TRP A 116 -8.44 3.79 -6.42
CA TRP A 116 -8.69 3.89 -4.98
C TRP A 116 -10.07 3.39 -4.54
N GLN A 117 -10.69 2.49 -5.31
CA GLN A 117 -11.86 1.74 -4.85
C GLN A 117 -11.40 0.60 -3.96
N GLU A 118 -11.93 0.57 -2.73
CA GLU A 118 -11.56 -0.45 -1.74
C GLU A 118 -11.99 -1.85 -2.21
N LEU A 119 -11.09 -2.81 -2.05
CA LEU A 119 -11.29 -4.20 -2.39
C LEU A 119 -11.40 -5.03 -1.11
N PRO A 120 -12.21 -6.11 -1.10
CA PRO A 120 -12.34 -6.98 0.08
C PRO A 120 -11.00 -7.60 0.49
N SER A 121 -10.55 -7.34 1.71
CA SER A 121 -9.27 -7.82 2.23
C SER A 121 -9.18 -9.35 2.28
N GLU A 122 -10.31 -10.04 2.45
CA GLU A 122 -10.40 -11.51 2.50
C GLU A 122 -9.99 -12.16 1.17
N ARG A 123 -9.97 -11.40 0.07
CA ARG A 123 -9.48 -11.86 -1.23
C ARG A 123 -7.95 -12.03 -1.25
N PHE A 124 -7.25 -11.26 -0.42
CA PHE A 124 -5.78 -11.15 -0.47
C PHE A 124 -5.09 -11.65 0.79
N LEU A 125 -5.77 -11.60 1.94
CA LEU A 125 -5.24 -12.06 3.22
C LEU A 125 -6.17 -13.09 3.85
N PRO A 126 -5.63 -14.18 4.41
CA PRO A 126 -6.41 -15.09 5.21
C PRO A 126 -6.84 -14.40 6.52
N THR A 127 -7.94 -14.86 7.11
CA THR A 127 -8.29 -14.48 8.48
C THR A 127 -7.24 -15.00 9.45
N LEU A 128 -6.43 -14.10 10.00
CA LEU A 128 -5.42 -14.43 11.00
C LEU A 128 -6.11 -14.50 12.37
N SER A 129 -5.94 -15.62 13.06
CA SER A 129 -6.30 -15.76 14.48
C SER A 129 -5.03 -15.97 15.29
N GLY A 130 -5.08 -15.72 16.61
CA GLY A 130 -3.93 -15.94 17.50
C GLY A 130 -3.31 -17.33 17.32
N ASN A 131 -4.14 -18.36 17.08
CA ASN A 131 -3.72 -19.74 16.79
C ASN A 131 -2.74 -19.88 15.63
N PHE A 132 -2.75 -18.97 14.66
CA PHE A 132 -1.83 -18.99 13.53
C PHE A 132 -0.36 -18.93 13.98
N PHE A 133 -0.09 -18.32 15.13
CA PHE A 133 1.26 -18.13 15.67
C PHE A 133 1.70 -19.24 16.64
N PHE A 134 0.85 -20.24 16.92
CA PHE A 134 1.15 -21.29 17.89
C PHE A 134 1.27 -22.67 17.24
N ASP A 135 2.13 -23.51 17.83
CA ASP A 135 2.26 -24.91 17.44
C ASP A 135 0.97 -25.68 17.76
N SER A 136 0.25 -26.05 16.71
CA SER A 136 -1.01 -26.80 16.81
C SER A 136 -0.88 -28.17 17.50
N SER A 137 0.32 -28.76 17.56
CA SER A 137 0.57 -30.01 18.27
C SER A 137 0.52 -29.86 19.79
N LYS A 138 0.65 -28.61 20.30
CA LYS A 138 0.65 -28.28 21.72
C LYS A 138 -0.72 -27.89 22.27
N LYS A 139 -1.79 -28.07 21.50
CA LYS A 139 -3.18 -27.73 21.90
C LYS A 139 -3.62 -28.37 23.22
N THR A 140 -3.06 -29.52 23.58
CA THR A 140 -3.37 -30.24 24.83
C THR A 140 -2.59 -29.72 26.04
N ALA A 141 -1.59 -28.85 25.85
CA ALA A 141 -0.88 -28.23 26.95
C ALA A 141 -1.83 -27.33 27.74
N GLU A 142 -1.80 -27.43 29.07
CA GLU A 142 -2.69 -26.67 29.96
C GLU A 142 -2.68 -25.17 29.68
N ASN A 143 -1.49 -24.65 29.36
CA ASN A 143 -1.28 -23.22 29.12
C ASN A 143 -1.66 -22.76 27.71
N TYR A 144 -1.88 -23.68 26.76
CA TYR A 144 -2.20 -23.34 25.38
C TYR A 144 -3.48 -22.51 25.31
N LYS A 145 -4.54 -22.94 26.00
CA LYS A 145 -5.84 -22.24 25.98
C LYS A 145 -5.74 -20.81 26.50
N TYR A 146 -4.89 -20.57 27.51
CA TYR A 146 -4.70 -19.25 28.07
C TYR A 146 -3.89 -18.37 27.13
N ALA A 147 -2.81 -18.92 26.55
CA ALA A 147 -1.95 -18.19 25.62
C ALA A 147 -2.67 -17.70 24.36
N VAL A 148 -3.58 -18.50 23.79
CA VAL A 148 -4.35 -18.11 22.59
C VAL A 148 -5.55 -17.21 22.89
N SER A 149 -5.94 -17.08 24.15
CA SER A 149 -7.06 -16.23 24.60
C SER A 149 -6.64 -14.82 25.02
N LEU A 150 -5.34 -14.53 25.05
CA LEU A 150 -4.84 -13.20 25.39
C LEU A 150 -5.20 -12.22 24.24
N PRO A 151 -5.82 -11.07 24.57
CA PRO A 151 -6.18 -10.04 23.60
C PRO A 151 -4.96 -9.33 23.01
#